data_AF-A0A0D3J078-F1
#
_entry.id   AF-A0A0D3J078-F1
#
_cell.length_a   1.000
_cell.length_b   1.000
_cell.length_c   1.000
_cell.angle_alpha   90.00
_cell.angle_beta   90.00
_cell.angle_gamma   90.00
#
_symmetry.space_group_name_H-M   'P 1'
#
loop_
_entity.id
_entity.type
_entity.pdbx_description
1 polymer ?
#
loop_
_entity_poly.entity_id
_entity_poly.type
_entity_poly.pdbx_seq_one_letter_code
_entity_poly.pdbx_strand_id
1 'polypeptide(L)'
;MVHRLVKSAGCNVPSPRRSRRSRRLAASSAAPSPSSRTILVGDVHGCLDELKSLLQACGFDASTDHVVLVGDLVNKGPHSAETVAYARESGFACVRGNHDDAALFAHEARSEAGARGSDSKYSELKYAWVDALGEADLAFLRELPHTLRLEREEVLVVHAGV
;
A
#
# COMPACT_ATOMS: atom_id res chain seq x y z
N MET A 1 -13.29 12.24 -61.50
CA MET A 1 -12.63 11.07 -62.13
C MET A 1 -11.14 11.25 -61.83
N VAL A 2 -10.43 10.53 -60.96
CA VAL A 2 -10.57 9.21 -60.35
C VAL A 2 -9.77 9.19 -59.03
N HIS A 3 -10.23 8.34 -58.12
CA HIS A 3 -9.68 8.00 -56.81
C HIS A 3 -8.18 7.64 -56.79
N ARG A 4 -7.53 7.94 -55.65
CA ARG A 4 -6.58 6.99 -55.06
C ARG A 4 -6.72 6.98 -53.52
N LEU A 5 -7.29 5.89 -53.02
CA LEU A 5 -7.26 5.49 -51.61
C LEU A 5 -5.81 5.27 -51.15
N VAL A 6 -5.48 5.76 -49.96
CA VAL A 6 -4.47 5.12 -49.11
C VAL A 6 -5.17 4.70 -47.83
N LYS A 7 -5.23 3.39 -47.62
CA LYS A 7 -5.76 2.71 -46.43
C LYS A 7 -4.85 3.03 -45.25
N SER A 8 -5.38 3.63 -44.17
CA SER A 8 -4.69 3.64 -42.89
C SER A 8 -4.84 2.27 -42.24
N ALA A 9 -3.74 1.52 -42.12
CA ALA A 9 -3.69 0.35 -41.27
C ALA A 9 -3.79 0.80 -39.81
N GLY A 10 -4.83 0.33 -39.12
CA GLY A 10 -4.98 0.51 -37.69
C GLY A 10 -3.90 -0.28 -36.96
N CYS A 11 -3.05 0.43 -36.22
CA CYS A 11 -2.28 -0.16 -35.14
C CYS A 11 -3.12 -0.10 -33.88
N ASN A 12 -3.82 -1.21 -33.63
CA ASN A 12 -4.51 -1.51 -32.39
C ASN A 12 -3.47 -1.61 -31.27
N VAL A 13 -3.32 -0.55 -30.47
CA VAL A 13 -2.44 -0.56 -29.29
C VAL A 13 -3.16 -1.34 -28.20
N PRO A 14 -2.67 -2.51 -27.76
CA PRO A 14 -3.32 -3.24 -26.68
C PRO A 14 -3.15 -2.46 -25.39
N SER A 15 -4.27 -2.11 -24.76
CA SER A 15 -4.31 -1.54 -23.42
C SER A 15 -3.67 -2.52 -22.43
N PRO A 16 -2.81 -2.05 -21.49
CA PRO A 16 -2.28 -2.92 -20.47
C PRO A 16 -3.43 -3.31 -19.54
N ARG A 17 -3.91 -4.55 -19.65
CA ARG A 17 -4.76 -5.17 -18.63
C ARG A 17 -3.94 -5.20 -17.35
N ARG A 18 -4.23 -4.26 -16.44
CA ARG A 18 -3.65 -4.18 -15.10
C ARG A 18 -3.97 -5.48 -14.38
N SER A 19 -3.02 -6.41 -14.35
CA SER A 19 -3.19 -7.65 -13.61
C SER A 19 -3.33 -7.27 -12.13
N ARG A 20 -4.46 -7.62 -11.52
CA ARG A 20 -4.63 -7.56 -10.07
C ARG A 20 -3.65 -8.59 -9.51
N ARG A 21 -2.45 -8.14 -9.11
CA ARG A 21 -1.44 -8.98 -8.48
C ARG A 21 -1.97 -9.40 -7.11
N SER A 22 -2.60 -10.57 -7.04
CA SER A 22 -2.82 -11.28 -5.79
C SER A 22 -1.45 -11.80 -5.34
N ARG A 23 -0.91 -11.27 -4.24
CA ARG A 23 0.31 -11.80 -3.63
C ARG A 23 -0.11 -12.85 -2.60
N ARG A 24 0.27 -14.10 -2.82
CA ARG A 24 0.25 -15.13 -1.78
C ARG A 24 1.47 -14.85 -0.89
N LEU A 25 1.25 -14.55 0.39
CA LEU A 25 2.33 -14.75 1.35
C LEU A 25 2.48 -16.27 1.51
N ALA A 26 3.45 -16.85 0.80
CA ALA A 26 4.06 -18.06 1.32
C ALA A 26 4.82 -17.63 2.57
N ALA A 27 4.44 -18.20 3.71
CA ALA A 27 5.10 -17.97 4.98
C ALA A 27 6.63 -18.02 4.80
N SER A 28 7.34 -17.15 5.52
CA SER A 28 8.77 -17.29 5.81
C SER A 28 9.09 -18.77 6.09
N SER A 29 10.27 -19.26 5.71
CA SER A 29 10.62 -20.70 5.67
C SER A 29 10.70 -21.41 7.04
N ALA A 30 10.11 -20.84 8.09
CA ALA A 30 9.78 -21.54 9.31
C ALA A 30 8.31 -21.96 9.20
N ALA A 31 8.06 -23.27 9.20
CA ALA A 31 6.70 -23.79 9.35
C ALA A 31 6.03 -23.08 10.54
N PRO A 32 4.82 -22.51 10.38
CA PRO A 32 4.15 -21.86 11.49
C PRO A 32 4.00 -22.87 12.62
N SER A 33 4.53 -22.53 13.81
CA SER A 33 4.26 -23.31 15.01
C SER A 33 2.74 -23.35 15.25
N PRO A 34 2.20 -24.43 15.83
CA PRO A 34 0.76 -24.59 16.07
C PRO A 34 0.14 -23.54 17.03
N SER A 35 0.91 -22.52 17.44
CA SER A 35 0.50 -21.43 18.34
C SER A 35 0.65 -20.02 17.75
N SER A 36 0.92 -19.84 16.45
CA SER A 36 1.07 -18.50 15.89
C SER A 36 -0.26 -17.79 15.68
N ARG A 37 -0.47 -16.70 16.41
CA ARG A 37 -1.68 -15.86 16.36
C ARG A 37 -1.51 -14.78 15.29
N THR A 38 -2.58 -14.52 14.54
CA THR A 38 -2.64 -13.42 13.57
C THR A 38 -3.48 -12.27 14.13
N ILE A 39 -2.90 -11.07 14.19
CA ILE A 39 -3.54 -9.83 14.65
C ILE A 39 -3.86 -9.00 13.41
N LEU A 40 -5.15 -8.80 13.13
CA LEU A 40 -5.62 -7.92 12.07
C LEU A 40 -5.91 -6.53 12.66
N VAL A 41 -5.33 -5.49 12.09
CA VAL A 41 -5.51 -4.11 12.53
C VAL A 41 -6.14 -3.29 11.42
N GLY A 42 -7.15 -2.50 11.79
CA GLY A 42 -7.86 -1.56 10.93
C GLY A 42 -7.00 -0.42 10.39
N ASP A 43 -7.64 0.60 9.83
CA ASP A 43 -6.98 1.80 9.31
C ASP A 43 -6.10 2.46 10.39
N VAL A 44 -4.82 2.66 10.07
CA VAL A 44 -3.85 3.24 11.02
C VAL A 44 -3.76 4.75 10.88
N HIS A 45 -3.82 5.26 9.64
CA HIS A 45 -3.87 6.70 9.37
C HIS A 45 -2.76 7.50 10.08
N GLY A 46 -1.51 7.04 10.05
CA GLY A 46 -0.40 7.77 10.70
C GLY A 46 -0.49 7.85 12.23
N CYS A 47 -1.39 7.12 12.88
CA CYS A 47 -1.51 7.00 14.34
C CYS A 47 -0.53 5.93 14.87
N LEU A 48 0.77 6.21 14.72
CA LEU A 48 1.83 5.25 15.05
C LEU A 48 1.86 4.87 16.54
N ASP A 49 1.67 5.85 17.41
CA ASP A 49 1.73 5.65 18.86
C ASP A 49 0.55 4.78 19.33
N GLU A 50 -0.62 4.98 18.75
CA GLU A 50 -1.81 4.17 18.99
C GLU A 50 -1.63 2.74 18.45
N LEU A 51 -1.03 2.56 17.27
CA LEU A 51 -0.71 1.24 16.75
C LEU A 51 0.24 0.49 17.70
N LYS A 52 1.32 1.13 18.17
CA LYS A 52 2.26 0.53 19.13
C LYS A 52 1.57 0.20 20.46
N SER A 53 0.73 1.11 20.95
CA SER A 53 -0.02 0.92 22.19
C SER A 53 -1.03 -0.24 22.07
N LEU A 54 -1.71 -0.36 20.92
CA LEU A 54 -2.63 -1.46 20.62
C LEU A 54 -1.88 -2.80 20.61
N LEU A 55 -0.76 -2.89 19.88
CA LEU A 55 0.04 -4.11 19.82
C LEU A 55 0.56 -4.51 21.21
N GLN A 56 1.01 -3.53 22.01
CA GLN A 56 1.42 -3.77 23.39
C GLN A 56 0.24 -4.30 24.24
N ALA A 57 -0.94 -3.70 24.13
CA ALA A 57 -2.13 -4.13 24.86
C ALA A 57 -2.60 -5.55 24.45
N CYS A 58 -2.39 -5.94 23.19
CA CYS A 58 -2.61 -7.30 22.72
C CYS A 58 -1.55 -8.31 23.19
N GLY A 59 -0.47 -7.84 23.83
CA GLY A 59 0.70 -8.66 24.16
C GLY A 59 1.37 -9.21 22.91
N PHE A 60 1.59 -8.38 21.89
CA PHE A 60 2.23 -8.76 20.64
C PHE A 60 3.67 -9.26 20.88
N ASP A 61 3.97 -10.45 20.37
CA ASP A 61 5.29 -11.06 20.35
C ASP A 61 5.71 -11.33 18.90
N ALA A 62 6.71 -10.59 18.42
CA ALA A 62 7.22 -10.72 17.05
C ALA A 62 7.82 -12.10 16.72
N SER A 63 8.12 -12.93 17.73
CA SER A 63 8.63 -14.29 17.53
C SER A 63 7.54 -15.32 17.23
N THR A 64 6.29 -15.05 17.62
CA THR A 64 5.17 -15.99 17.48
C THR A 64 3.97 -15.41 16.73
N ASP A 65 3.77 -14.10 16.75
CA ASP A 65 2.61 -13.45 16.17
C ASP A 65 2.87 -12.90 14.76
N HIS A 66 1.80 -12.80 13.98
CA HIS A 66 1.79 -12.11 12.69
C HIS A 66 0.85 -10.92 12.74
N VAL A 67 1.28 -9.77 12.23
CA VAL A 67 0.43 -8.59 12.11
C VAL A 67 0.04 -8.38 10.64
N VAL A 68 -1.25 -8.14 10.43
CA VAL A 68 -1.82 -7.77 9.12
C VAL A 68 -2.53 -6.42 9.25
N LEU A 69 -2.05 -5.41 8.52
CA LEU A 69 -2.69 -4.10 8.42
C LEU A 69 -3.63 -4.07 7.20
N VAL A 70 -4.88 -3.65 7.38
CA VAL A 70 -5.91 -3.75 6.32
C VAL A 70 -5.81 -2.65 5.25
N GLY A 71 -4.86 -1.73 5.38
CA GLY A 71 -4.62 -0.60 4.49
C GLY A 71 -4.81 0.73 5.19
N ASP A 72 -4.70 1.82 4.42
CA ASP A 72 -4.80 3.19 4.94
C ASP A 72 -3.82 3.42 6.09
N LEU A 73 -2.53 3.12 5.82
CA LEU A 73 -1.44 3.32 6.77
C LEU A 73 -1.20 4.81 7.05
N VAL A 74 -1.56 5.66 6.09
CA VAL A 74 -1.16 7.07 6.04
C VAL A 74 -2.36 8.02 6.01
N ASN A 75 -2.05 9.32 6.08
CA ASN A 75 -2.98 10.46 6.14
C ASN A 75 -3.75 10.58 7.47
N LYS A 76 -4.26 11.78 7.75
CA LYS A 76 -5.05 12.18 8.94
C LYS A 76 -4.26 12.28 10.24
N GLY A 77 -3.47 11.27 10.58
CA GLY A 77 -2.63 11.29 11.79
C GLY A 77 -1.24 11.91 11.57
N PRO A 78 -0.53 12.20 12.66
CA PRO A 78 0.68 13.01 12.66
C PRO A 78 1.93 12.29 12.10
N HIS A 79 1.98 10.95 12.14
CA HIS A 79 3.19 10.17 11.90
C HIS A 79 3.10 9.27 10.66
N SER A 80 2.58 9.81 9.55
CA SER A 80 2.33 9.01 8.34
C SER A 80 3.61 8.37 7.77
N ALA A 81 4.71 9.10 7.69
CA ALA A 81 5.97 8.56 7.15
C ALA A 81 6.56 7.49 8.09
N GLU A 82 6.53 7.76 9.39
CA GLU A 82 7.04 6.86 10.43
C GLU A 82 6.19 5.60 10.55
N THR A 83 4.88 5.67 10.33
CA THR A 83 4.01 4.49 10.26
C THR A 83 4.40 3.57 9.11
N VAL A 84 4.69 4.12 7.92
CA VAL A 84 5.14 3.32 6.77
C VAL A 84 6.48 2.65 7.07
N ALA A 85 7.45 3.42 7.59
CA ALA A 85 8.75 2.89 7.97
C ALA A 85 8.61 1.78 9.03
N TYR A 86 7.80 1.98 10.06
CA TYR A 86 7.56 1.01 11.12
C TYR A 86 6.92 -0.28 10.58
N ALA A 87 5.90 -0.19 9.72
CA ALA A 87 5.27 -1.36 9.11
C ALA A 87 6.25 -2.16 8.23
N ARG A 88 7.06 -1.45 7.43
CA ARG A 88 8.11 -2.03 6.58
C ARG A 88 9.18 -2.73 7.41
N GLU A 89 9.73 -2.06 8.41
CA GLU A 89 10.83 -2.56 9.26
C GLU A 89 10.40 -3.70 10.17
N SER A 90 9.14 -3.69 10.62
CA SER A 90 8.57 -4.77 11.42
C SER A 90 8.15 -5.99 10.58
N GLY A 91 8.24 -5.90 9.25
CA GLY A 91 7.86 -6.99 8.34
C GLY A 91 6.37 -7.32 8.37
N PHE A 92 5.51 -6.34 8.70
CA PHE A 92 4.07 -6.56 8.76
C PHE A 92 3.49 -6.79 7.36
N ALA A 93 2.54 -7.72 7.27
CA ALA A 93 1.75 -7.87 6.07
C ALA A 93 0.76 -6.71 5.97
N CYS A 94 0.62 -6.10 4.79
CA CYS A 94 -0.30 -4.99 4.61
C CYS A 94 -1.10 -5.16 3.32
N VAL A 95 -2.34 -4.70 3.31
CA VAL A 95 -3.14 -4.48 2.11
C VAL A 95 -3.05 -3.00 1.72
N ARG A 96 -3.11 -2.69 0.42
CA ARG A 96 -3.08 -1.31 -0.07
C ARG A 96 -4.47 -0.66 0.04
N GLY A 97 -4.57 0.43 0.80
CA GLY A 97 -5.76 1.26 0.92
C GLY A 97 -5.79 2.44 -0.05
N ASN A 98 -6.90 3.18 -0.07
CA ASN A 98 -7.05 4.32 -0.99
C ASN A 98 -6.23 5.54 -0.55
N HIS A 99 -5.96 5.70 0.74
CA HIS A 99 -5.09 6.77 1.22
C HIS A 99 -3.62 6.49 0.91
N ASP A 100 -3.22 5.21 0.85
CA ASP A 100 -1.88 4.80 0.41
C ASP A 100 -1.68 5.10 -1.09
N ASP A 101 -2.69 4.80 -1.92
CA ASP A 101 -2.72 5.20 -3.34
C ASP A 101 -2.60 6.72 -3.51
N ALA A 102 -3.36 7.48 -2.73
CA ALA A 102 -3.32 8.94 -2.78
C ALA A 102 -1.94 9.51 -2.42
N ALA A 103 -1.24 8.89 -1.46
CA ALA A 103 0.11 9.30 -1.08
C ALA A 103 1.13 9.03 -2.20
N LEU A 104 1.04 7.88 -2.88
CA LEU A 104 1.88 7.59 -4.05
C LEU A 104 1.66 8.58 -5.18
N PHE A 105 0.40 8.91 -5.50
CA PHE A 105 0.09 9.92 -6.52
C PHE A 105 0.58 11.32 -6.12
N ALA A 106 0.49 11.67 -4.83
CA ALA A 106 1.02 12.94 -4.34
C ALA A 106 2.54 13.03 -4.48
N HIS A 107 3.26 11.97 -4.09
CA HIS A 107 4.71 11.92 -4.26
C HIS A 107 5.13 12.07 -5.72
N GLU A 108 4.48 11.34 -6.64
CA GLU A 108 4.74 11.43 -8.08
C GLU A 108 4.45 12.84 -8.62
N ALA A 109 3.27 13.40 -8.32
CA ALA A 109 2.89 14.74 -8.78
C ALA A 109 3.85 15.84 -8.28
N ARG A 110 4.36 15.71 -7.05
CA ARG A 110 5.32 16.66 -6.47
C ARG A 110 6.72 16.51 -7.08
N SER A 111 7.12 15.28 -7.40
CA SER A 111 8.37 14.98 -8.10
C SER A 111 8.39 15.56 -9.52
N GLU A 112 7.28 15.45 -10.25
CA GLU A 112 7.15 15.93 -11.63
C GLU A 112 6.98 17.46 -11.73
N ALA A 113 6.27 18.08 -10.79
CA ALA A 113 6.00 19.51 -10.83
C ALA A 113 7.23 20.37 -10.49
N GLY A 114 8.20 19.83 -9.76
CA GLY A 114 9.17 20.63 -9.03
C GLY A 114 8.49 21.69 -8.13
N ALA A 115 9.24 22.68 -7.64
CA ALA A 115 8.70 23.77 -6.81
C ALA A 115 7.67 24.69 -7.51
N ARG A 116 7.26 24.40 -8.76
CA ARG A 116 6.41 25.26 -9.59
C ARG A 116 4.91 25.06 -9.39
N GLY A 117 4.51 24.14 -8.54
CA GLY A 117 3.10 23.91 -8.20
C GLY A 117 2.36 23.18 -9.32
N SER A 118 1.86 21.99 -9.01
CA SER A 118 0.87 21.29 -9.84
C SER A 118 -0.52 21.70 -9.36
N ASP A 119 -1.48 21.95 -10.26
CA ASP A 119 -2.88 22.27 -9.91
C ASP A 119 -3.69 21.00 -9.54
N SER A 120 -2.99 19.91 -9.23
CA SER A 120 -3.57 18.64 -8.78
C SER A 120 -3.97 18.72 -7.30
N LYS A 121 -5.11 18.12 -6.92
CA LYS A 121 -5.49 17.93 -5.49
C LYS A 121 -4.42 17.19 -4.66
N TYR A 122 -3.47 16.52 -5.31
CA TYR A 122 -2.38 15.79 -4.69
C TYR A 122 -1.10 16.63 -4.49
N SER A 123 -1.07 17.88 -4.96
CA SER A 123 0.04 18.81 -4.69
C SER A 123 -0.16 19.62 -3.40
N GLU A 124 -1.35 19.54 -2.80
CA GLU A 124 -1.75 20.29 -1.61
C GLU A 124 -0.79 20.06 -0.42
N LEU A 125 -0.65 21.09 0.44
CA LEU A 125 0.21 21.05 1.63
C LEU A 125 -0.09 19.89 2.58
N LYS A 126 -1.32 19.37 2.58
CA LYS A 126 -1.71 18.20 3.40
C LYS A 126 -0.93 16.93 3.04
N TYR A 127 -0.31 16.87 1.85
CA TYR A 127 0.55 15.78 1.41
C TYR A 127 2.04 16.15 1.47
N ALA A 128 2.44 17.29 2.03
CA ALA A 128 3.86 17.66 2.11
C ALA A 128 4.71 16.63 2.85
N TRP A 129 4.11 15.87 3.77
CA TRP A 129 4.77 14.78 4.49
C TRP A 129 5.27 13.64 3.57
N VAL A 130 4.73 13.49 2.35
CA VAL A 130 5.18 12.44 1.42
C VAL A 130 6.63 12.67 0.96
N ASP A 131 7.12 13.91 1.03
CA ASP A 131 8.51 14.26 0.71
C ASP A 131 9.50 13.66 1.74
N ALA A 132 9.01 13.22 2.91
CA ALA A 132 9.80 12.53 3.92
C ALA A 132 9.90 11.01 3.70
N LEU A 133 9.14 10.44 2.76
CA LEU A 133 9.21 9.01 2.45
C LEU A 133 10.51 8.71 1.69
N GLY A 134 11.30 7.77 2.20
CA GLY A 134 12.47 7.27 1.48
C GLY A 134 12.07 6.35 0.32
N GLU A 135 13.02 6.07 -0.58
CA GLU A 135 12.80 5.13 -1.70
C GLU A 135 12.35 3.74 -1.24
N ALA A 136 12.84 3.27 -0.09
CA ALA A 136 12.43 1.99 0.48
C ALA A 136 10.96 2.00 0.94
N ASP A 137 10.48 3.13 1.48
CA ASP A 137 9.10 3.28 1.94
C ASP A 137 8.14 3.38 0.75
N LEU A 138 8.53 4.14 -0.28
CA LEU A 138 7.78 4.24 -1.53
C LEU A 138 7.70 2.88 -2.26
N ALA A 139 8.82 2.15 -2.34
CA ALA A 139 8.85 0.81 -2.92
C ALA A 139 7.92 -0.14 -2.15
N PHE A 140 7.98 -0.12 -0.82
CA PHE A 140 7.09 -0.89 0.03
C PHE A 140 5.61 -0.59 -0.26
N LEU A 141 5.20 0.68 -0.27
CA LEU A 141 3.82 1.09 -0.59
C LEU A 141 3.38 0.65 -1.99
N ARG A 142 4.25 0.78 -3.00
CA ARG A 142 3.94 0.36 -4.38
C ARG A 142 3.71 -1.14 -4.49
N GLU A 143 4.44 -1.93 -3.71
CA GLU A 143 4.39 -3.40 -3.71
C GLU A 143 3.25 -3.98 -2.87
N LEU A 144 2.54 -3.17 -2.07
CA LEU A 144 1.41 -3.63 -1.28
C LEU A 144 0.33 -4.24 -2.19
N PRO A 145 -0.12 -5.48 -1.91
CA PRO A 145 -1.21 -6.08 -2.65
C PRO A 145 -2.54 -5.41 -2.30
N HIS A 146 -3.49 -5.38 -3.24
CA HIS A 146 -4.84 -4.89 -2.95
C HIS A 146 -5.72 -5.96 -2.27
N THR A 147 -5.25 -7.21 -2.28
CA THR A 147 -5.92 -8.34 -1.66
C THR A 147 -4.88 -9.27 -1.06
N LEU A 148 -5.10 -9.74 0.17
CA LEU A 148 -4.24 -10.71 0.84
C LEU A 148 -5.07 -11.90 1.31
N ARG A 149 -4.67 -13.11 0.91
CA ARG A 149 -5.32 -14.36 1.36
C ARG A 149 -4.49 -14.96 2.48
N LEU A 150 -5.11 -15.15 3.64
CA LEU A 150 -4.56 -15.86 4.78
C LEU A 150 -5.09 -17.29 4.72
N GLU A 151 -4.31 -18.20 4.13
CA GLU A 151 -4.76 -19.57 3.82
C GLU A 151 -5.06 -20.39 5.08
N ARG A 152 -4.30 -20.18 6.16
CA ARG A 152 -4.47 -20.93 7.41
C ARG A 152 -5.77 -20.55 8.12
N GLU A 153 -6.13 -19.28 8.07
CA GLU A 153 -7.34 -18.73 8.69
C GLU A 153 -8.56 -18.78 7.77
N GLU A 154 -8.39 -19.16 6.51
CA GLU A 154 -9.41 -19.07 5.45
C GLU A 154 -9.99 -17.64 5.29
N VAL A 155 -9.20 -16.62 5.60
CA VAL A 155 -9.60 -15.20 5.56
C VAL A 155 -9.09 -14.51 4.30
N LEU A 156 -9.95 -13.70 3.67
CA LEU A 156 -9.57 -12.73 2.65
C LEU A 156 -9.53 -11.34 3.27
N VAL A 157 -8.38 -10.69 3.22
CA VAL A 157 -8.20 -9.31 3.67
C VAL A 157 -8.23 -8.38 2.47
N VAL A 158 -9.11 -7.40 2.53
CA VAL A 158 -9.31 -6.33 1.55
C VAL A 158 -9.64 -5.04 2.30
N HIS A 159 -9.22 -3.90 1.76
CA HIS A 159 -9.50 -2.61 2.39
C HIS A 159 -10.99 -2.22 2.30
N ALA A 160 -11.58 -2.26 1.10
CA ALA A 160 -12.94 -1.75 0.84
C ALA A 160 -13.99 -2.82 0.48
N GLY A 161 -13.77 -4.08 0.89
CA GLY A 161 -14.70 -5.20 0.62
C GLY A 161 -14.59 -5.81 -0.78
N VAL A 162 -15.38 -6.86 -1.02
CA VAL A 162 -15.52 -7.58 -2.31
C VAL A 162 -16.97 -7.66 -2.74
#